data_AF-A0A220VHD9-F1
#
_entry.id   AF-A0A220VHD9-F1
#
_cell.length_a   1.000
_cell.length_b   1.000
_cell.length_c   1.000
_cell.angle_alpha   90.00
_cell.angle_beta   90.00
_cell.angle_gamma   90.00
#
_symmetry.space_group_name_H-M   'P 1'
#
loop_
_entity.id
_entity.type
_entity.pdbx_description
1 polymer ?
#
loop_
_entity_poly.entity_id
_entity_poly.type
_entity_poly.pdbx_seq_one_letter_code
_entity_poly.pdbx_strand_id
1 'polypeptide(L)'
;MSNLAYNPCFLIPCFNHGDKLSKVLSELSLHNYPIIVIDDGSNKETKQTIGELKKKFCFIVIQLNTNRGKGGALKFGLTYASKNQFTHAIQVDADAQHDLTQIEPLIKLSQSNSLSIISGRPIFGKDAPKSRVYSRYITHIWVWLETCSFKLKDTLCGFRIYPIKSTLKLIKENRIGNYMDFDISIMVYAYWSNIDIKFLPVKVYYDPNNISHFRPFKDNIIISKMHAKQFLQMFYRIPKLYFKKKQNFKWFDKKEAGSILGMKIIFLVYRFLGITICKCISKPIIFYYFLIHSREKDNMKAFLNNVCNYTSKPQAKLNNSFKSFQNFGYSMIDKIACWNGDIEKFNVDTSALQGLRKNISLGKGAIIISAHIGNIELLRSLNQSKQKIKMNAIVYTQNALKFNKIMKLINPDFSTNLIHTNEFNMETALLISKKIEQGELIVIMGDRIPKSNQDRVYQETFLGQLANFPSGPFILASILKSPVFFTTVLFKDRKYTVFSEALISDKEVNELNRNNRIEVIKNNYIQALEKCCLKYPHQWFNFFSFWAKNNKGKYLE
;
A
#
# COMPACT_ATOMS: atom_id res chain seq x y z
N MET A 1 17.33 12.27 20.14
CA MET A 1 18.22 12.12 18.97
C MET A 1 18.06 13.38 18.13
N SER A 2 19.06 14.25 18.11
CA SER A 2 19.00 15.53 17.38
C SER A 2 18.71 15.29 15.90
N ASN A 3 17.66 15.93 15.40
CA ASN A 3 17.33 15.98 13.98
C ASN A 3 18.41 16.86 13.32
N LEU A 4 19.51 16.26 12.85
CA LEU A 4 20.51 16.99 12.06
C LEU A 4 19.78 17.60 10.85
N ALA A 5 19.88 18.92 10.69
CA ALA A 5 19.32 19.63 9.56
C ALA A 5 19.81 19.02 8.24
N TYR A 6 18.95 19.00 7.23
CA TYR A 6 19.26 18.42 5.92
C TYR A 6 20.43 19.17 5.27
N ASN A 7 21.61 18.56 5.27
CA ASN A 7 22.86 19.11 4.77
C ASN A 7 23.48 18.14 3.75
N PRO A 8 23.16 18.25 2.44
CA PRO A 8 23.67 17.37 1.41
C PRO A 8 24.99 17.89 0.79
N CYS A 9 25.77 17.00 0.19
CA CYS A 9 26.91 17.35 -0.66
C CYS A 9 26.89 16.53 -1.96
N PHE A 10 27.43 17.08 -3.06
CA PHE A 10 27.71 16.29 -4.25
C PHE A 10 28.97 15.45 -4.05
N LEU A 11 28.92 14.20 -4.50
CA LEU A 11 30.03 13.26 -4.43
C LEU A 11 30.28 12.64 -5.80
N ILE A 12 31.43 12.97 -6.39
CA ILE A 12 31.78 12.61 -7.77
C ILE A 12 33.00 11.69 -7.74
N PRO A 13 32.85 10.37 -8.00
CA PRO A 13 33.99 9.51 -8.25
C PRO A 13 34.55 9.80 -9.65
N CYS A 14 35.83 10.13 -9.76
CA CYS A 14 36.51 10.44 -11.01
C CYS A 14 37.72 9.54 -11.22
N PHE A 15 37.77 8.87 -12.38
CA PHE A 15 38.95 8.14 -12.86
C PHE A 15 39.09 8.40 -14.36
N ASN A 16 40.11 9.15 -14.77
CA ASN A 16 40.42 9.49 -16.17
C ASN A 16 39.26 10.13 -16.98
N HIS A 17 38.40 10.94 -16.33
CA HIS A 17 37.29 11.66 -16.97
C HIS A 17 37.48 13.19 -16.96
N GLY A 18 38.72 13.68 -17.11
CA GLY A 18 39.07 15.10 -16.97
C GLY A 18 38.22 16.06 -17.80
N ASP A 19 38.04 15.77 -19.10
CA ASP A 19 37.35 16.67 -20.03
C ASP A 19 35.85 16.82 -19.73
N LYS A 20 35.21 15.72 -19.32
CA LYS A 20 33.76 15.69 -19.03
C LYS A 20 33.44 16.23 -17.65
N LEU A 21 34.40 16.16 -16.72
CA LEU A 21 34.25 16.72 -15.38
C LEU A 21 33.95 18.23 -15.44
N SER A 22 34.50 18.96 -16.40
CA SER A 22 34.21 20.40 -16.56
C SER A 22 32.72 20.68 -16.75
N LYS A 23 32.04 19.91 -17.61
CA LYS A 23 30.60 20.05 -17.86
C LYS A 23 29.75 19.68 -16.64
N VAL A 24 30.13 18.60 -15.96
CA VAL A 24 29.44 18.21 -14.72
C VAL A 24 29.60 19.30 -13.66
N LEU A 25 30.80 19.84 -13.47
CA LEU A 25 31.05 20.91 -12.50
C LEU A 25 30.29 22.20 -12.85
N SER A 26 30.21 22.58 -14.13
CA SER A 26 29.46 23.79 -14.52
C SER A 26 27.98 23.65 -14.18
N GLU A 27 27.36 22.51 -14.47
CA GLU A 27 25.94 22.25 -14.13
C GLU A 27 25.74 22.16 -12.62
N LEU A 28 26.63 21.49 -11.88
CA LEU A 28 26.52 21.35 -10.42
C LEU A 28 26.77 22.67 -9.67
N SER A 29 27.62 23.56 -10.21
CA SER A 29 27.92 24.85 -9.60
C SER A 29 26.72 25.80 -9.54
N LEU A 30 25.67 25.53 -10.30
CA LEU A 30 24.39 26.24 -10.24
C LEU A 30 23.60 25.92 -8.96
N HIS A 31 23.98 24.87 -8.24
CA HIS A 31 23.35 24.46 -6.99
C HIS A 31 24.23 24.86 -5.79
N ASN A 32 23.61 25.36 -4.73
CA ASN A 32 24.29 25.84 -3.53
C ASN A 32 24.69 24.70 -2.56
N TYR A 33 25.29 23.63 -3.08
CA TYR A 33 25.76 22.49 -2.28
C TYR A 33 27.24 22.21 -2.48
N PRO A 34 27.99 21.84 -1.42
CA PRO A 34 29.41 21.54 -1.55
C PRO A 34 29.66 20.38 -2.51
N ILE A 35 30.66 20.54 -3.38
CA ILE A 35 31.06 19.53 -4.36
C ILE A 35 32.35 18.84 -3.87
N ILE A 36 32.32 17.52 -3.80
CA ILE A 36 33.46 16.68 -3.42
C ILE A 36 33.77 15.74 -4.59
N VAL A 37 34.95 15.91 -5.18
CA VAL A 37 35.49 15.05 -6.22
C VAL A 37 36.51 14.10 -5.60
N ILE A 38 36.34 12.80 -5.81
CA ILE A 38 37.31 11.78 -5.42
C ILE A 38 38.06 11.35 -6.68
N ASP A 39 39.30 11.79 -6.81
CA ASP A 39 40.20 11.34 -7.88
C ASP A 39 40.78 9.97 -7.49
N ASP A 40 40.27 8.91 -8.12
CA ASP A 40 40.60 7.51 -7.85
C ASP A 40 41.89 7.08 -8.57
N GLY A 41 42.96 7.87 -8.42
CA GLY A 41 44.27 7.57 -8.99
C GLY A 41 44.36 7.80 -10.50
N SER A 42 43.78 8.89 -11.01
CA SER A 42 43.83 9.24 -12.44
C SER A 42 45.26 9.52 -12.95
N ASN A 43 45.40 9.52 -14.27
CA ASN A 43 46.64 9.85 -14.98
C ASN A 43 47.07 11.32 -14.78
N LYS A 44 48.30 11.66 -15.21
CA LYS A 44 48.86 13.01 -15.05
C LYS A 44 48.02 14.08 -15.75
N GLU A 45 47.52 13.77 -16.94
CA GLU A 45 46.67 14.66 -17.74
C GLU A 45 45.38 15.04 -17.00
N THR A 46 44.63 14.06 -16.51
CA THR A 46 43.40 14.31 -15.74
C THR A 46 43.68 15.10 -14.45
N LYS A 47 44.81 14.83 -13.78
CA LYS A 47 45.22 15.59 -12.59
C LYS A 47 45.52 17.05 -12.91
N GLN A 48 46.13 17.32 -14.06
CA GLN A 48 46.34 18.68 -14.56
C GLN A 48 45.00 19.36 -14.84
N THR A 49 44.08 18.71 -15.57
CA THR A 49 42.74 19.23 -15.85
C THR A 49 41.97 19.54 -14.56
N ILE A 50 42.02 18.67 -13.55
CA ILE A 50 41.40 18.92 -12.24
C ILE A 50 42.02 20.14 -11.56
N GLY A 51 43.35 20.32 -11.67
CA GLY A 51 44.05 21.49 -11.15
C GLY A 51 43.62 22.80 -11.82
N GLU A 52 43.38 22.78 -13.13
CA GLU A 52 42.85 23.92 -13.87
C GLU A 52 41.39 24.20 -13.51
N LEU A 53 40.57 23.16 -13.34
CA LEU A 53 39.17 23.30 -12.94
C LEU A 53 39.02 23.90 -11.55
N LYS A 54 39.94 23.61 -10.61
CA LYS A 54 39.97 24.26 -9.28
C LYS A 54 40.11 25.78 -9.34
N LYS A 55 40.67 26.33 -10.41
CA LYS A 55 40.76 27.79 -10.61
C LYS A 55 39.43 28.39 -11.07
N LYS A 56 38.55 27.58 -11.67
CA LYS A 56 37.27 28.00 -12.27
C LYS A 56 36.05 27.73 -11.37
N PHE A 57 36.09 26.64 -10.60
CA PHE A 57 34.96 26.18 -9.79
C PHE A 57 35.38 25.94 -8.33
N CYS A 58 34.45 26.18 -7.39
CA CYS A 58 34.65 25.88 -5.98
C CYS A 58 34.28 24.42 -5.68
N PHE A 59 35.28 23.55 -5.51
CA PHE A 59 35.06 22.15 -5.11
C PHE A 59 36.26 21.58 -4.36
N ILE A 60 35.99 20.57 -3.54
CA ILE A 60 37.00 19.82 -2.79
C ILE A 60 37.46 18.64 -3.66
N VAL A 61 38.77 18.43 -3.77
CA VAL A 61 39.34 17.27 -4.44
C VAL A 61 40.13 16.45 -3.45
N ILE A 62 39.83 15.15 -3.39
CA ILE A 62 40.62 14.19 -2.63
C ILE A 62 41.25 13.20 -3.58
N GLN A 63 42.58 13.19 -3.63
CA GLN A 63 43.35 12.34 -4.51
C GLN A 63 43.71 11.03 -3.80
N LEU A 64 43.45 9.91 -4.45
CA LEU A 64 43.86 8.59 -4.03
C LEU A 64 45.13 8.18 -4.80
N ASN A 65 46.07 7.52 -4.10
CA ASN A 65 47.35 7.14 -4.71
C ASN A 65 47.20 6.04 -5.78
N THR A 66 46.21 5.17 -5.62
CA THR A 66 45.96 4.03 -6.51
C THR A 66 44.47 3.92 -6.79
N ASN A 67 44.12 3.43 -7.98
CA ASN A 67 42.73 3.14 -8.35
C ASN A 67 42.16 2.03 -7.48
N ARG A 68 41.11 2.36 -6.72
CA ARG A 68 40.39 1.46 -5.82
C ARG A 68 39.04 1.00 -6.40
N GLY A 69 38.66 1.50 -7.57
CA GLY A 69 37.39 1.27 -8.24
C GLY A 69 36.33 2.27 -7.78
N LYS A 70 35.29 2.45 -8.61
CA LYS A 70 34.17 3.37 -8.37
C LYS A 70 33.58 3.24 -6.96
N GLY A 71 33.29 2.02 -6.52
CA GLY A 71 32.79 1.76 -5.17
C GLY A 71 33.80 2.08 -4.07
N GLY A 72 35.09 1.87 -4.30
CA GLY A 72 36.17 2.26 -3.39
C GLY A 72 36.22 3.78 -3.20
N ALA A 73 36.19 4.53 -4.31
CA ALA A 73 36.14 5.99 -4.30
C ALA A 73 34.88 6.50 -3.59
N LEU A 74 33.71 5.92 -3.86
CA LEU A 74 32.45 6.29 -3.21
C LEU A 74 32.47 6.02 -1.70
N LYS A 75 32.97 4.87 -1.25
CA LYS A 75 33.09 4.57 0.18
C LYS A 75 34.01 5.54 0.90
N PHE A 76 35.13 5.89 0.26
CA PHE A 76 36.05 6.88 0.79
C PHE A 76 35.36 8.24 0.90
N GLY A 77 34.70 8.68 -0.17
CA GLY A 77 33.95 9.93 -0.21
C GLY A 77 32.81 10.01 0.81
N LEU A 78 32.02 8.95 0.97
CA LEU A 78 30.97 8.87 1.99
C LEU A 78 31.55 8.96 3.41
N THR A 79 32.71 8.35 3.64
CA THR A 79 33.40 8.42 4.94
C THR A 79 33.90 9.84 5.22
N TYR A 80 34.50 10.49 4.21
CA TYR A 80 34.91 11.89 4.31
C TYR A 80 33.71 12.81 4.55
N ALA A 81 32.62 12.64 3.80
CA ALA A 81 31.41 13.43 3.95
C ALA A 81 30.82 13.29 5.36
N SER A 82 30.81 12.07 5.91
CA SER A 82 30.38 11.83 7.30
C SER A 82 31.26 12.54 8.33
N LYS A 83 32.58 12.60 8.12
CA LYS A 83 33.50 13.31 9.04
C LYS A 83 33.28 14.82 9.00
N ASN A 84 32.87 15.36 7.86
CA ASN A 84 32.55 16.77 7.67
C ASN A 84 31.06 17.10 7.93
N GLN A 85 30.38 16.25 8.71
CA GLN A 85 29.00 16.48 9.18
C GLN A 85 27.93 16.61 8.07
N PHE A 86 28.21 16.14 6.86
CA PHE A 86 27.18 15.99 5.85
C PHE A 86 26.21 14.88 6.22
N THR A 87 24.92 15.11 5.94
CA THR A 87 23.85 14.16 6.21
C THR A 87 23.54 13.26 5.02
N HIS A 88 23.69 13.81 3.80
CA HIS A 88 23.37 13.14 2.55
C HIS A 88 24.48 13.34 1.53
N ALA A 89 24.73 12.33 0.69
CA ALA A 89 25.65 12.42 -0.43
C ALA A 89 24.90 12.18 -1.74
N ILE A 90 24.98 13.13 -2.66
CA ILE A 90 24.40 13.07 -4.00
C ILE A 90 25.50 12.57 -4.93
N GLN A 91 25.46 11.29 -5.25
CA GLN A 91 26.34 10.67 -6.23
C GLN A 91 25.98 11.17 -7.63
N VAL A 92 26.98 11.68 -8.33
CA VAL A 92 26.90 12.05 -9.75
C VAL A 92 28.14 11.46 -10.43
N ASP A 93 27.94 10.70 -11.51
CA ASP A 93 29.05 10.12 -12.27
C ASP A 93 29.76 11.23 -13.10
N ALA A 94 31.08 11.15 -13.24
CA ALA A 94 31.90 12.18 -13.90
C ALA A 94 31.76 12.22 -15.44
N ASP A 95 30.95 11.34 -16.03
CA ASP A 95 30.86 11.10 -17.47
C ASP A 95 29.76 11.91 -18.18
N ALA A 96 29.03 12.74 -17.43
CA ALA A 96 27.94 13.59 -17.90
C ALA A 96 26.79 12.84 -18.62
N GLN A 97 26.55 11.56 -18.31
CA GLN A 97 25.48 10.77 -18.96
C GLN A 97 24.08 11.05 -18.42
N HIS A 98 23.94 11.65 -17.24
CA HIS A 98 22.65 11.82 -16.56
C HIS A 98 22.07 13.20 -16.81
N ASP A 99 20.74 13.27 -16.96
CA ASP A 99 19.99 14.54 -16.97
C ASP A 99 20.01 15.19 -15.58
N LEU A 100 20.90 16.17 -15.38
CA LEU A 100 21.09 16.87 -14.12
C LEU A 100 19.95 17.86 -13.80
N THR A 101 19.01 18.12 -14.72
CA THR A 101 17.77 18.86 -14.39
C THR A 101 16.95 18.17 -13.30
N GLN A 102 17.19 16.86 -13.09
CA GLN A 102 16.52 16.06 -12.08
C GLN A 102 17.14 16.15 -10.68
N ILE A 103 18.20 16.95 -10.46
CA ILE A 103 18.82 17.17 -9.14
C ILE A 103 17.79 17.70 -8.14
N GLU A 104 17.11 18.80 -8.45
CA GLU A 104 16.14 19.44 -7.55
C GLU A 104 14.97 18.51 -7.18
N PRO A 105 14.31 17.82 -8.14
CA PRO A 105 13.33 16.78 -7.83
C PRO A 105 13.86 15.66 -6.92
N LEU A 106 15.08 15.17 -7.14
CA LEU A 106 15.69 14.13 -6.29
C LEU A 106 15.92 14.63 -4.87
N ILE A 107 16.41 15.86 -4.70
CA ILE A 107 16.64 16.48 -3.39
C ILE A 107 15.33 16.65 -2.65
N LYS A 108 14.28 17.20 -3.28
CA LYS A 108 12.94 17.32 -2.66
C LYS A 108 12.38 15.97 -2.21
N LEU A 109 12.56 14.93 -3.03
CA LEU A 109 12.15 13.58 -2.68
C LEU A 109 12.98 13.00 -1.51
N SER A 110 14.27 13.35 -1.43
CA SER A 110 15.15 12.97 -0.32
C SER A 110 14.81 13.71 0.97
N GLN A 111 14.50 15.00 0.93
CA GLN A 111 14.10 15.79 2.09
C GLN A 111 12.84 15.23 2.76
N SER A 112 11.82 14.88 1.95
CA SER A 112 10.59 14.25 2.45
C SER A 112 10.80 12.80 2.91
N ASN A 113 11.97 12.20 2.66
CA ASN A 113 12.29 10.81 2.95
C ASN A 113 13.74 10.64 3.44
N SER A 114 14.13 11.40 4.45
CA SER A 114 15.53 11.58 4.91
C SER A 114 16.29 10.32 5.31
N LEU A 115 15.61 9.19 5.52
CA LEU A 115 16.24 7.90 5.83
C LEU A 115 16.30 6.94 4.63
N SER A 116 15.78 7.34 3.48
CA SER A 116 15.65 6.51 2.27
C SER A 116 16.78 6.78 1.28
N ILE A 117 17.17 5.74 0.54
CA ILE A 117 18.02 5.92 -0.65
C ILE A 117 17.13 6.34 -1.81
N ILE A 118 17.48 7.44 -2.47
CA ILE A 118 16.74 7.94 -3.64
C ILE A 118 17.60 7.71 -4.87
N SER A 119 17.11 6.95 -5.86
CA SER A 119 17.88 6.61 -7.05
C SER A 119 17.18 7.09 -8.32
N GLY A 120 17.97 7.53 -9.30
CA GLY A 120 17.50 7.62 -10.68
C GLY A 120 17.07 6.26 -11.19
N ARG A 121 15.98 6.24 -11.96
CA ARG A 121 15.57 5.14 -12.82
C ARG A 121 15.82 5.60 -14.25
N PRO A 122 16.76 4.99 -14.98
CA PRO A 122 17.10 5.42 -16.33
C PRO A 122 15.88 5.28 -17.27
N ILE A 123 15.65 6.31 -18.08
CA ILE A 123 14.81 6.27 -19.27
C ILE A 123 15.74 6.35 -20.47
N PHE A 124 15.77 5.28 -21.26
CA PHE A 124 16.61 5.19 -22.44
C PHE A 124 15.88 5.73 -23.68
N GLY A 125 16.58 6.57 -24.44
CA GLY A 125 16.17 6.96 -25.78
C GLY A 125 16.41 5.85 -26.80
N LYS A 126 16.03 6.09 -28.07
CA LYS A 126 16.25 5.14 -29.18
C LYS A 126 17.74 4.91 -29.48
N ASP A 127 18.60 5.83 -29.05
CA ASP A 127 20.03 5.84 -29.34
C ASP A 127 20.85 5.00 -28.36
N ALA A 128 20.21 4.40 -27.34
CA ALA A 128 20.90 3.57 -26.36
C ALA A 128 21.37 2.23 -26.98
N PRO A 129 22.66 1.85 -26.84
CA PRO A 129 23.15 0.58 -27.33
C PRO A 129 22.37 -0.59 -26.71
N LYS A 130 21.78 -1.46 -27.55
CA LYS A 130 20.96 -2.59 -27.10
C LYS A 130 21.70 -3.50 -26.11
N SER A 131 23.01 -3.70 -26.30
CA SER A 131 23.85 -4.50 -25.39
C SER A 131 23.91 -3.95 -23.96
N ARG A 132 23.86 -2.61 -23.78
CA ARG A 132 23.81 -1.95 -22.45
C ARG A 132 22.45 -2.12 -21.81
N VAL A 133 21.37 -2.10 -22.61
CA VAL A 133 20.00 -2.31 -22.11
C VAL A 133 19.81 -3.77 -21.68
N TYR A 134 20.24 -4.74 -22.51
CA TYR A 134 20.08 -6.16 -22.20
C TYR A 134 20.96 -6.62 -21.02
N SER A 135 22.23 -6.19 -20.95
CA SER A 135 23.10 -6.55 -19.82
C SER A 135 22.55 -6.02 -18.49
N ARG A 136 21.99 -4.81 -18.49
CA ARG A 136 21.28 -4.24 -17.34
C ARG A 136 20.04 -5.02 -16.94
N TYR A 137 19.27 -5.51 -17.91
CA TYR A 137 18.09 -6.34 -17.65
C TYR A 137 18.46 -7.69 -17.03
N ILE A 138 19.57 -8.31 -17.44
CA ILE A 138 20.09 -9.54 -16.81
C ILE A 138 20.38 -9.29 -15.32
N THR A 139 21.04 -8.17 -14.98
CA THR A 139 21.26 -7.77 -13.58
C THR A 139 19.94 -7.59 -12.83
N HIS A 140 18.90 -7.00 -13.45
CA HIS A 140 17.59 -6.86 -12.81
C HIS A 140 16.97 -8.21 -12.45
N ILE A 141 17.05 -9.21 -13.35
CA ILE A 141 16.55 -10.56 -13.08
C ILE A 141 17.22 -11.15 -11.83
N TRP A 142 18.54 -11.09 -11.75
CA TRP A 142 19.28 -11.57 -10.58
C TRP A 142 18.90 -10.84 -9.30
N VAL A 143 18.80 -9.51 -9.34
CA VAL A 143 18.36 -8.72 -8.19
C VAL A 143 16.94 -9.09 -7.75
N TRP A 144 16.02 -9.35 -8.67
CA TRP A 144 14.66 -9.78 -8.33
C TRP A 144 14.63 -11.16 -7.70
N LEU A 145 15.47 -12.09 -8.18
CA LEU A 145 15.67 -13.39 -7.55
C LEU A 145 16.21 -13.23 -6.13
N GLU A 146 17.32 -12.49 -5.95
CA GLU A 146 17.98 -12.23 -4.66
C GLU A 146 17.09 -11.56 -3.62
N THR A 147 16.17 -10.72 -4.08
CA THR A 147 15.28 -9.97 -3.19
C THR A 147 13.87 -10.58 -3.10
N CYS A 148 13.57 -11.61 -3.89
CA CYS A 148 12.23 -12.15 -4.11
C CYS A 148 11.16 -11.06 -4.35
N SER A 149 11.54 -9.99 -5.08
CA SER A 149 10.80 -8.73 -5.15
C SER A 149 11.09 -7.91 -6.39
N PHE A 150 10.06 -7.28 -6.95
CA PHE A 150 10.16 -6.33 -8.06
C PHE A 150 10.26 -4.87 -7.59
N LYS A 151 10.57 -4.63 -6.30
CA LYS A 151 10.62 -3.27 -5.73
C LYS A 151 11.82 -2.48 -6.26
N LEU A 152 12.97 -3.12 -6.39
CA LEU A 152 14.17 -2.52 -6.99
C LEU A 152 13.96 -2.43 -8.50
N LYS A 153 13.76 -1.20 -9.00
CA LYS A 153 13.49 -0.92 -10.42
C LYS A 153 14.76 -0.83 -11.23
N ASP A 154 15.81 -0.31 -10.63
CA ASP A 154 17.15 -0.27 -11.19
C ASP A 154 18.19 -0.22 -10.06
N THR A 155 19.35 -0.81 -10.26
CA THR A 155 20.44 -0.80 -9.27
C THR A 155 21.76 -0.27 -9.83
N LEU A 156 21.82 0.01 -11.13
CA LEU A 156 23.04 0.37 -11.85
C LEU A 156 23.16 1.87 -12.11
N CYS A 157 22.10 2.66 -11.88
CA CYS A 157 22.15 4.10 -12.07
C CYS A 157 22.99 4.73 -10.96
N GLY A 158 24.06 5.42 -11.37
CA GLY A 158 24.96 6.13 -10.48
C GLY A 158 24.43 7.49 -10.01
N PHE A 159 23.31 7.97 -10.55
CA PHE A 159 22.69 9.20 -10.07
C PHE A 159 21.77 8.91 -8.87
N ARG A 160 22.29 9.12 -7.65
CA ARG A 160 21.66 8.61 -6.43
C ARG A 160 21.98 9.46 -5.20
N ILE A 161 21.02 9.58 -4.29
CA ILE A 161 21.19 10.22 -2.98
C ILE A 161 21.24 9.17 -1.88
N TYR A 162 22.31 9.21 -1.08
CA TYR A 162 22.52 8.33 0.06
C TYR A 162 22.37 9.09 1.38
N PRO A 163 21.53 8.63 2.32
CA PRO A 163 21.64 9.01 3.71
C PRO A 163 22.94 8.44 4.28
N ILE A 164 23.92 9.31 4.58
CA ILE A 164 25.32 8.91 4.80
C ILE A 164 25.44 7.94 5.98
N LYS A 165 24.79 8.24 7.11
CA LYS A 165 24.90 7.45 8.34
C LYS A 165 24.41 6.01 8.17
N SER A 166 23.23 5.80 7.58
CA SER A 166 22.68 4.46 7.35
C SER A 166 23.43 3.72 6.24
N THR A 167 23.92 4.44 5.23
CA THR A 167 24.71 3.87 4.14
C THR A 167 26.08 3.37 4.63
N LEU A 168 26.79 4.16 5.45
CA LEU A 168 28.06 3.73 6.05
C LEU A 168 27.89 2.54 7.01
N LYS A 169 26.81 2.53 7.80
CA LYS A 169 26.46 1.36 8.62
C LYS A 169 26.30 0.11 7.75
N LEU A 170 25.59 0.23 6.63
CA LEU A 170 25.37 -0.86 5.69
C LEU A 170 26.69 -1.37 5.07
N ILE A 171 27.58 -0.45 4.68
CA ILE A 171 28.91 -0.75 4.15
C ILE A 171 29.80 -1.45 5.19
N LYS A 172 29.69 -1.09 6.47
CA LYS A 172 30.46 -1.72 7.55
C LYS A 172 29.95 -3.13 7.86
N GLU A 173 28.63 -3.31 7.89
CA GLU A 173 27.99 -4.59 8.23
C GLU A 173 28.06 -5.62 7.10
N ASN A 174 28.18 -5.17 5.85
CA ASN A 174 28.17 -6.04 4.69
C ASN A 174 29.46 -5.82 3.89
N ARG A 175 30.16 -6.89 3.51
CA ARG A 175 31.34 -6.82 2.64
C ARG A 175 30.94 -6.46 1.21
N ILE A 176 30.56 -5.20 0.99
CA ILE A 176 30.16 -4.60 -0.29
C ILE A 176 31.39 -4.45 -1.17
N GLY A 177 31.25 -4.64 -2.48
CA GLY A 177 32.34 -4.51 -3.46
C GLY A 177 32.93 -3.11 -3.60
N ASN A 178 34.06 -3.00 -4.29
CA ASN A 178 34.75 -1.73 -4.55
C ASN A 178 34.67 -1.27 -6.01
N TYR A 179 34.13 -2.07 -6.92
CA TYR A 179 34.07 -1.74 -8.35
C TYR A 179 32.62 -1.47 -8.75
N MET A 180 32.25 -1.82 -9.98
CA MET A 180 30.88 -1.64 -10.51
C MET A 180 29.83 -2.48 -9.76
N ASP A 181 30.26 -3.53 -9.06
CA ASP A 181 29.41 -4.34 -8.18
C ASP A 181 28.92 -3.57 -6.94
N PHE A 182 29.54 -2.44 -6.59
CA PHE A 182 29.08 -1.57 -5.51
C PHE A 182 27.64 -1.09 -5.72
N ASP A 183 27.35 -0.55 -6.90
CA ASP A 183 26.04 0.08 -7.20
C ASP A 183 24.90 -0.92 -7.04
N ILE A 184 25.13 -2.18 -7.46
CA ILE A 184 24.17 -3.28 -7.30
C ILE A 184 24.08 -3.71 -5.84
N SER A 185 25.22 -4.00 -5.22
CA SER A 185 25.24 -4.62 -3.90
C SER A 185 24.71 -3.73 -2.80
N ILE A 186 24.99 -2.42 -2.83
CA ILE A 186 24.46 -1.47 -1.85
C ILE A 186 22.93 -1.46 -1.85
N MET A 187 22.29 -1.56 -3.02
CA MET A 187 20.83 -1.55 -3.17
C MET A 187 20.19 -2.84 -2.65
N VAL A 188 20.79 -4.00 -2.95
CA VAL A 188 20.33 -5.30 -2.45
C VAL A 188 20.44 -5.37 -0.92
N TYR A 189 21.59 -4.97 -0.36
CA TYR A 189 21.78 -4.95 1.08
C TYR A 189 20.87 -3.92 1.78
N ALA A 190 20.66 -2.74 1.19
CA ALA A 190 19.73 -1.73 1.71
C ALA A 190 18.30 -2.29 1.78
N TYR A 191 17.87 -2.98 0.72
CA TYR A 191 16.58 -3.66 0.70
C TYR A 191 16.46 -4.74 1.78
N TRP A 192 17.49 -5.57 1.97
CA TRP A 192 17.51 -6.59 3.02
C TRP A 192 17.59 -6.01 4.44
N SER A 193 18.14 -4.80 4.59
CA SER A 193 18.25 -4.06 5.85
C SER A 193 17.06 -3.13 6.14
N ASN A 194 15.99 -3.21 5.34
CA ASN A 194 14.77 -2.38 5.48
C ASN A 194 14.98 -0.88 5.30
N ILE A 195 16.05 -0.46 4.61
CA ILE A 195 16.18 0.92 4.15
C ILE A 195 15.23 1.09 2.98
N ASP A 196 14.36 2.10 3.03
CA ASP A 196 13.43 2.37 1.93
C ASP A 196 14.20 2.93 0.73
N ILE A 197 13.75 2.55 -0.47
CA ILE A 197 14.38 2.91 -1.73
C ILE A 197 13.30 3.45 -2.65
N LYS A 198 13.50 4.68 -3.10
CA LYS A 198 12.58 5.38 -4.01
C LYS A 198 13.28 5.68 -5.33
N PHE A 199 12.47 5.72 -6.38
CA PHE A 199 12.96 5.91 -7.75
C PHE A 199 12.33 7.15 -8.38
N LEU A 200 13.14 7.93 -9.08
CA LEU A 200 12.70 9.01 -9.95
C LEU A 200 13.11 8.70 -11.39
N PRO A 201 12.24 8.85 -12.40
CA PRO A 201 12.66 8.73 -13.80
C PRO A 201 13.73 9.77 -14.16
N VAL A 202 14.84 9.34 -14.78
CA VAL A 202 15.95 10.20 -15.22
C VAL A 202 16.35 9.81 -16.63
N LYS A 203 16.45 10.77 -17.56
CA LYS A 203 16.95 10.50 -18.91
C LYS A 203 18.46 10.25 -18.89
N VAL A 204 18.90 9.27 -19.67
CA VAL A 204 20.33 8.93 -19.83
C VAL A 204 20.74 9.17 -21.27
N TYR A 205 21.80 9.94 -21.45
CA TYR A 205 22.39 10.28 -22.74
C TYR A 205 23.61 9.40 -23.01
N TYR A 206 23.67 8.81 -24.21
CA TYR A 206 24.81 8.05 -24.67
C TYR A 206 25.60 8.87 -25.68
N ASP A 207 26.84 9.18 -25.33
CA ASP A 207 27.81 9.77 -26.23
C ASP A 207 28.72 8.66 -26.78
N PRO A 208 28.78 8.43 -28.11
CA PRO A 208 29.64 7.42 -28.73
C PRO A 208 31.13 7.59 -28.40
N ASN A 209 31.56 8.83 -28.13
CA ASN A 209 32.96 9.16 -27.78
C ASN A 209 33.25 8.97 -26.28
N ASN A 210 32.31 8.42 -25.50
CA ASN A 210 32.51 8.23 -24.08
C ASN A 210 33.35 7.00 -23.77
N ILE A 211 34.49 7.21 -23.12
CA ILE A 211 35.37 6.14 -22.66
C ILE A 211 34.70 5.42 -21.49
N SER A 212 34.35 4.14 -21.68
CA SER A 212 33.86 3.31 -20.57
C SER A 212 35.03 2.56 -19.93
N HIS A 213 35.31 2.85 -18.66
CA HIS A 213 36.29 2.09 -17.87
C HIS A 213 35.79 0.70 -17.41
N PHE A 214 34.70 0.21 -18.00
CA PHE A 214 34.21 -1.15 -17.76
C PHE A 214 35.11 -2.17 -18.45
N ARG A 215 35.70 -3.08 -17.68
CA ARG A 215 36.59 -4.15 -18.17
C ARG A 215 35.77 -5.41 -18.42
N PRO A 216 35.46 -5.78 -19.67
CA PRO A 216 34.43 -6.77 -19.98
C PRO A 216 34.58 -8.10 -19.25
N PHE A 217 35.78 -8.68 -19.19
CA PHE A 217 35.98 -9.95 -18.50
C PHE A 217 36.05 -9.80 -16.97
N LYS A 218 36.92 -8.93 -16.47
CA LYS A 218 37.17 -8.78 -15.03
C LYS A 218 35.94 -8.30 -14.28
N ASP A 219 35.24 -7.30 -14.79
CA ASP A 219 34.09 -6.72 -14.10
C ASP A 219 32.87 -7.66 -14.16
N ASN A 220 32.66 -8.39 -15.26
CA ASN A 220 31.63 -9.43 -15.32
C ASN A 220 31.90 -10.57 -14.33
N ILE A 221 33.16 -10.99 -14.13
CA ILE A 221 33.50 -11.98 -13.10
C ILE A 221 33.19 -11.44 -11.70
N ILE A 222 33.53 -10.18 -11.41
CA ILE A 222 33.26 -9.55 -10.12
C ILE A 222 31.75 -9.48 -9.86
N ILE A 223 30.98 -8.99 -10.84
CA ILE A 223 29.51 -8.91 -10.76
C ILE A 223 28.89 -10.32 -10.61
N SER A 224 29.39 -11.31 -11.35
CA SER A 224 28.89 -12.69 -11.25
C SER A 224 29.18 -13.32 -9.89
N LYS A 225 30.39 -13.12 -9.35
CA LYS A 225 30.75 -13.56 -7.99
C LYS A 225 29.90 -12.86 -6.93
N MET A 226 29.61 -11.57 -7.12
CA MET A 226 28.72 -10.82 -6.24
C MET A 226 27.29 -11.39 -6.27
N HIS A 227 26.73 -11.67 -7.45
CA HIS A 227 25.39 -12.27 -7.59
C HIS A 227 25.36 -13.67 -6.98
N ALA A 228 26.34 -14.52 -7.25
CA ALA A 228 26.43 -15.85 -6.64
C ALA A 228 26.44 -15.78 -5.10
N LYS A 229 27.23 -14.86 -4.53
CA LYS A 229 27.27 -14.64 -3.08
C LYS A 229 25.93 -14.13 -2.54
N GLN A 230 25.29 -13.18 -3.19
CA GLN A 230 24.00 -12.64 -2.77
C GLN A 230 22.89 -13.68 -2.91
N PHE A 231 22.92 -14.48 -3.97
CA PHE A 231 22.03 -15.59 -4.19
C PHE A 231 22.08 -16.58 -3.01
N LEU A 232 23.30 -17.00 -2.61
CA LEU A 232 23.47 -17.86 -1.43
C LEU A 232 23.01 -17.20 -0.13
N GLN A 233 23.31 -15.92 0.07
CA GLN A 233 22.87 -15.17 1.25
C GLN A 233 21.36 -14.99 1.30
N MET A 234 20.66 -15.03 0.16
CA MET A 234 19.22 -14.91 0.14
C MET A 234 18.58 -16.04 0.96
N PHE A 235 19.07 -17.27 0.89
CA PHE A 235 18.46 -18.40 1.59
C PHE A 235 18.42 -18.21 3.11
N TYR A 236 19.48 -17.64 3.69
CA TYR A 236 19.50 -17.24 5.10
C TYR A 236 18.50 -16.10 5.41
N ARG A 237 18.21 -15.25 4.42
CA ARG A 237 17.33 -14.08 4.57
C ARG A 237 15.88 -14.35 4.15
N ILE A 238 15.59 -15.44 3.42
CA ILE A 238 14.25 -15.81 2.93
C ILE A 238 13.21 -15.82 4.05
N PRO A 239 13.45 -16.42 5.24
CA PRO A 239 12.47 -16.36 6.32
C PRO A 239 12.12 -14.92 6.69
N LYS A 240 13.13 -14.06 6.89
CA LYS A 240 12.95 -12.64 7.21
C LYS A 240 12.24 -11.86 6.08
N LEU A 241 12.55 -12.16 4.82
CA LEU A 241 11.91 -11.55 3.65
C LEU A 241 10.47 -12.00 3.46
N TYR A 242 10.17 -13.27 3.75
CA TYR A 242 8.82 -13.84 3.75
C TYR A 242 7.96 -13.19 4.85
N PHE A 243 8.50 -13.03 6.07
CA PHE A 243 7.83 -12.30 7.15
C PHE A 243 7.66 -10.79 6.84
N LYS A 244 8.63 -10.16 6.16
CA LYS A 244 8.52 -8.77 5.68
C LYS A 244 7.39 -8.59 4.65
N LYS A 245 7.24 -9.52 3.70
CA LYS A 245 6.15 -9.52 2.71
C LYS A 245 4.78 -9.71 3.39
N LYS A 246 4.73 -10.43 4.52
CA LYS A 246 3.53 -10.58 5.37
C LYS A 246 3.16 -9.31 6.14
N GLN A 247 4.08 -8.43 6.52
CA GLN A 247 3.78 -7.24 7.34
C GLN A 247 3.21 -6.04 6.54
N ASN A 248 3.62 -5.83 5.28
CA ASN A 248 3.31 -4.59 4.53
C ASN A 248 2.10 -4.64 3.58
N PHE A 249 1.36 -5.74 3.52
CA PHE A 249 0.18 -5.81 2.64
C PHE A 249 -0.98 -5.04 3.27
N LYS A 250 -1.48 -4.00 2.61
CA LYS A 250 -2.73 -3.33 2.98
C LYS A 250 -3.89 -4.04 2.27
N TRP A 251 -5.10 -3.97 2.82
CA TRP A 251 -6.23 -4.77 2.32
C TRP A 251 -6.59 -4.48 0.85
N PHE A 252 -6.39 -3.23 0.42
CA PHE A 252 -6.64 -2.76 -0.94
C PHE A 252 -5.56 -3.19 -1.97
N ASP A 253 -4.45 -3.78 -1.53
CA ASP A 253 -3.43 -4.34 -2.43
C ASP A 253 -3.80 -5.75 -2.93
N LYS A 254 -4.89 -6.33 -2.40
CA LYS A 254 -5.34 -7.67 -2.73
C LYS A 254 -6.27 -7.66 -3.95
N LYS A 255 -5.85 -8.36 -5.01
CA LYS A 255 -6.72 -8.66 -6.16
C LYS A 255 -7.82 -9.65 -5.74
N GLU A 256 -9.00 -9.54 -6.35
CA GLU A 256 -10.10 -10.50 -6.16
C GLU A 256 -9.62 -11.95 -6.37
N ALA A 257 -9.85 -12.78 -5.36
CA ALA A 257 -9.60 -14.22 -5.41
C ALA A 257 -10.67 -14.91 -6.29
N GLY A 258 -10.25 -15.95 -7.01
CA GLY A 258 -11.11 -16.72 -7.91
C GLY A 258 -11.05 -16.28 -9.38
N SER A 259 -11.43 -17.23 -10.25
CA SER A 259 -11.58 -17.04 -11.69
C SER A 259 -13.04 -16.72 -12.04
N ILE A 260 -13.25 -15.94 -13.11
CA ILE A 260 -14.60 -15.65 -13.64
C ILE A 260 -15.31 -16.96 -14.03
N LEU A 261 -14.57 -17.93 -14.58
CA LEU A 261 -15.10 -19.25 -14.93
C LEU A 261 -15.61 -20.01 -13.70
N GLY A 262 -14.85 -20.03 -12.61
CA GLY A 262 -15.28 -20.68 -11.36
C GLY A 262 -16.55 -20.05 -10.77
N MET A 263 -16.68 -18.72 -10.83
CA MET A 263 -17.89 -18.02 -10.41
C MET A 263 -19.11 -18.36 -11.29
N LYS A 264 -18.92 -18.49 -12.61
CA LYS A 264 -19.97 -18.95 -13.53
C LYS A 264 -20.43 -20.38 -13.22
N ILE A 265 -19.50 -21.28 -12.91
CA ILE A 265 -19.82 -22.66 -12.52
C ILE A 265 -20.65 -22.68 -11.24
N ILE A 266 -20.25 -21.92 -10.21
CA ILE A 266 -21.02 -21.81 -8.96
C ILE A 266 -22.44 -21.28 -9.23
N PHE A 267 -22.58 -20.28 -10.11
CA PHE A 267 -23.89 -19.77 -10.51
C PHE A 267 -24.74 -20.81 -11.22
N LEU A 268 -24.18 -21.58 -12.16
CA LEU A 268 -24.89 -22.66 -12.85
C LEU A 268 -25.34 -23.75 -11.87
N VAL A 269 -24.46 -24.16 -10.96
CA VAL A 269 -24.79 -25.11 -9.88
C VAL A 269 -25.95 -24.59 -9.04
N TYR A 270 -25.93 -23.33 -8.63
CA TYR A 270 -27.05 -22.72 -7.91
C TYR A 270 -28.34 -22.73 -8.74
N ARG A 271 -28.29 -22.41 -10.04
CA ARG A 271 -29.48 -22.36 -10.90
C ARG A 271 -30.13 -23.72 -11.12
N PHE A 272 -29.35 -24.79 -11.23
CA PHE A 272 -29.86 -26.15 -11.48
C PHE A 272 -30.14 -26.96 -10.20
N LEU A 273 -29.33 -26.76 -9.15
CA LEU A 273 -29.34 -27.61 -7.95
C LEU A 273 -29.74 -26.86 -6.67
N GLY A 274 -29.96 -25.55 -6.76
CA GLY A 274 -30.40 -24.72 -5.64
C GLY A 274 -29.32 -24.36 -4.63
N ILE A 275 -29.71 -23.54 -3.65
CA ILE A 275 -28.79 -22.91 -2.69
C ILE A 275 -28.12 -23.91 -1.72
N THR A 276 -28.85 -24.94 -1.30
CA THR A 276 -28.36 -25.93 -0.34
C THR A 276 -27.20 -26.74 -0.93
N ILE A 277 -27.38 -27.26 -2.16
CA ILE A 277 -26.35 -28.04 -2.86
C ILE A 277 -25.16 -27.14 -3.20
N CYS A 278 -25.41 -25.91 -3.64
CA CYS A 278 -24.35 -24.92 -3.87
C CYS A 278 -23.49 -24.65 -2.62
N LYS A 279 -24.13 -24.50 -1.43
CA LYS A 279 -23.41 -24.34 -0.16
C LYS A 279 -22.62 -25.60 0.24
N CYS A 280 -23.14 -26.80 -0.04
CA CYS A 280 -22.42 -28.05 0.18
C CYS A 280 -21.16 -28.17 -0.70
N ILE A 281 -21.28 -27.92 -2.02
CA ILE A 281 -20.16 -27.96 -2.97
C ILE A 281 -19.12 -26.87 -2.68
N SER A 282 -19.56 -25.69 -2.21
CA SER A 282 -18.63 -24.61 -1.88
C SER A 282 -17.80 -24.89 -0.62
N LYS A 283 -18.25 -25.76 0.29
CA LYS A 283 -17.56 -26.06 1.55
C LYS A 283 -16.11 -26.57 1.36
N PRO A 284 -15.81 -27.57 0.52
CA PRO A 284 -14.42 -27.99 0.27
C PRO A 284 -13.58 -26.87 -0.38
N ILE A 285 -14.17 -26.04 -1.25
CA ILE A 285 -13.49 -24.89 -1.88
C ILE A 285 -13.10 -23.86 -0.81
N ILE A 286 -14.01 -23.55 0.11
CA ILE A 286 -13.75 -22.64 1.23
C ILE A 286 -12.69 -23.22 2.17
N PHE A 287 -12.71 -24.54 2.41
CA PHE A 287 -11.71 -25.22 3.22
C PHE A 287 -10.31 -25.16 2.58
N TYR A 288 -10.20 -25.44 1.28
CA TYR A 288 -8.97 -25.24 0.53
C TYR A 288 -8.47 -23.79 0.61
N TYR A 289 -9.37 -22.82 0.45
CA TYR A 289 -9.04 -21.40 0.59
C TYR A 289 -8.50 -21.07 1.99
N PHE A 290 -9.12 -21.61 3.04
CA PHE A 290 -8.71 -21.46 4.43
C PHE A 290 -7.31 -22.02 4.70
N LEU A 291 -6.93 -23.14 4.08
CA LEU A 291 -5.60 -23.74 4.24
C LEU A 291 -4.49 -22.86 3.65
N ILE A 292 -4.75 -22.23 2.50
CA ILE A 292 -3.73 -21.45 1.78
C ILE A 292 -3.61 -20.02 2.33
N HIS A 293 -4.70 -19.45 2.84
CA HIS A 293 -4.77 -18.06 3.31
C HIS A 293 -4.44 -17.93 4.80
N SER A 294 -3.21 -18.31 5.16
CA SER A 294 -2.72 -18.30 6.55
C SER A 294 -2.86 -16.93 7.24
N ARG A 295 -2.70 -15.82 6.51
CA ARG A 295 -2.79 -14.47 7.10
C ARG A 295 -4.20 -14.07 7.49
N GLU A 296 -5.15 -14.29 6.61
CA GLU A 296 -6.58 -14.01 6.86
C GLU A 296 -7.07 -14.86 8.02
N LYS A 297 -6.57 -16.10 8.12
CA LYS A 297 -6.77 -16.98 9.27
C LYS A 297 -6.18 -16.38 10.54
N ASP A 298 -4.93 -15.90 10.52
CA ASP A 298 -4.28 -15.30 11.68
C ASP A 298 -4.97 -14.00 12.14
N ASN A 299 -5.38 -13.13 11.22
CA ASN A 299 -6.12 -11.91 11.54
C ASN A 299 -7.49 -12.22 12.14
N MET A 300 -8.21 -13.19 11.57
CA MET A 300 -9.50 -13.64 12.09
C MET A 300 -9.35 -14.25 13.48
N LYS A 301 -8.31 -15.07 13.70
CA LYS A 301 -7.98 -15.59 15.03
C LYS A 301 -7.68 -14.47 16.03
N ALA A 302 -6.90 -13.47 15.64
CA ALA A 302 -6.60 -12.32 16.50
C ALA A 302 -7.88 -11.57 16.91
N PHE A 303 -8.77 -11.30 15.96
CA PHE A 303 -10.08 -10.72 16.27
C PHE A 303 -10.92 -11.60 17.22
N LEU A 304 -11.05 -12.90 16.94
CA LEU A 304 -11.82 -13.81 17.80
C LEU A 304 -11.23 -13.92 19.20
N ASN A 305 -9.90 -13.89 19.33
CA ASN A 305 -9.22 -13.84 20.62
C ASN A 305 -9.54 -12.55 21.38
N ASN A 306 -9.55 -11.39 20.71
CA ASN A 306 -9.92 -10.14 21.35
C ASN A 306 -11.37 -10.17 21.85
N VAL A 307 -12.31 -10.74 21.09
CA VAL A 307 -13.70 -10.93 21.54
C VAL A 307 -13.76 -11.83 22.79
N CYS A 308 -12.99 -12.93 22.83
CA CYS A 308 -12.92 -13.81 24.01
C CYS A 308 -12.38 -13.06 25.23
N ASN A 309 -11.27 -12.33 25.07
CA ASN A 309 -10.63 -11.57 26.14
C ASN A 309 -11.55 -10.48 26.68
N TYR A 310 -12.20 -9.73 25.79
CA TYR A 310 -13.13 -8.66 26.16
C TYR A 310 -14.37 -9.16 26.92
N THR A 311 -14.82 -10.39 26.64
CA THR A 311 -16.01 -10.97 27.29
C THR A 311 -15.67 -11.90 28.46
N SER A 312 -14.39 -12.08 28.79
CA SER A 312 -13.91 -13.08 29.76
C SER A 312 -14.44 -14.50 29.52
N LYS A 313 -14.77 -14.85 28.26
CA LYS A 313 -15.31 -16.16 27.89
C LYS A 313 -14.21 -17.15 27.49
N PRO A 314 -14.37 -18.46 27.75
CA PRO A 314 -13.35 -19.46 27.42
C PRO A 314 -13.04 -19.50 25.91
N GLN A 315 -11.75 -19.38 25.58
CA GLN A 315 -11.23 -19.29 24.21
C GLN A 315 -11.60 -20.51 23.33
N ALA A 316 -11.86 -21.67 23.94
CA ALA A 316 -12.14 -22.93 23.25
C ALA A 316 -13.47 -22.96 22.48
N LYS A 317 -14.47 -22.14 22.82
CA LYS A 317 -15.78 -22.12 22.12
C LYS A 317 -15.81 -21.21 20.88
N LEU A 318 -14.93 -20.21 20.79
CA LEU A 318 -14.98 -19.17 19.75
C LEU A 318 -13.80 -19.18 18.76
N ASN A 319 -12.72 -19.95 18.98
CA ASN A 319 -11.54 -19.90 18.12
C ASN A 319 -11.68 -20.68 16.79
N ASN A 320 -12.90 -20.91 16.32
CA ASN A 320 -13.15 -21.52 15.02
C ASN A 320 -13.11 -20.47 13.91
N SER A 321 -11.91 -20.00 13.57
CA SER A 321 -11.70 -19.08 12.43
C SER A 321 -12.29 -19.61 11.11
N PHE A 322 -12.31 -20.92 10.89
CA PHE A 322 -12.92 -21.52 9.68
C PHE A 322 -14.42 -21.21 9.58
N LYS A 323 -15.14 -21.11 10.70
CA LYS A 323 -16.56 -20.74 10.69
C LYS A 323 -16.79 -19.35 10.08
N SER A 324 -15.89 -18.40 10.33
CA SER A 324 -15.96 -17.06 9.74
C SER A 324 -15.75 -17.09 8.21
N PHE A 325 -14.81 -17.92 7.73
CA PHE A 325 -14.61 -18.14 6.29
C PHE A 325 -15.83 -18.81 5.64
N GLN A 326 -16.42 -19.79 6.32
CA GLN A 326 -17.63 -20.46 5.86
C GLN A 326 -18.80 -19.49 5.75
N ASN A 327 -19.05 -18.68 6.80
CA ASN A 327 -20.10 -17.67 6.80
C ASN A 327 -19.88 -16.62 5.69
N PHE A 328 -18.63 -16.20 5.46
CA PHE A 328 -18.28 -15.28 4.38
C PHE A 328 -18.59 -15.91 3.00
N GLY A 329 -18.13 -17.14 2.75
CA GLY A 329 -18.43 -17.85 1.50
C GLY A 329 -19.92 -18.03 1.27
N TYR A 330 -20.68 -18.38 2.31
CA TYR A 330 -22.14 -18.50 2.23
C TYR A 330 -22.82 -17.17 1.97
N SER A 331 -22.37 -16.07 2.58
CA SER A 331 -22.92 -14.73 2.30
C SER A 331 -22.79 -14.32 0.82
N MET A 332 -21.74 -14.78 0.13
CA MET A 332 -21.57 -14.54 -1.30
C MET A 332 -22.56 -15.33 -2.15
N ILE A 333 -22.81 -16.60 -1.77
CA ILE A 333 -23.84 -17.43 -2.42
C ILE A 333 -25.23 -16.83 -2.18
N ASP A 334 -25.50 -16.37 -0.95
CA ASP A 334 -26.75 -15.72 -0.58
C ASP A 334 -26.96 -14.45 -1.40
N LYS A 335 -25.91 -13.64 -1.60
CA LYS A 335 -25.96 -12.45 -2.45
C LYS A 335 -26.33 -12.81 -3.89
N ILE A 336 -25.71 -13.85 -4.47
CA ILE A 336 -26.04 -14.33 -5.82
C ILE A 336 -27.53 -14.70 -5.90
N ALA A 337 -28.02 -15.47 -4.93
CA ALA A 337 -29.40 -15.92 -4.92
C ALA A 337 -30.40 -14.77 -4.77
N CYS A 338 -30.16 -13.83 -3.85
CA CYS A 338 -31.05 -12.68 -3.64
C CYS A 338 -31.20 -11.83 -4.90
N TRP A 339 -30.10 -11.57 -5.61
CA TRP A 339 -30.13 -10.79 -6.86
C TRP A 339 -30.63 -11.60 -8.06
N ASN A 340 -30.67 -12.93 -7.98
CA ASN A 340 -31.37 -13.79 -8.92
C ASN A 340 -32.90 -13.82 -8.69
N GLY A 341 -33.42 -13.05 -7.71
CA GLY A 341 -34.85 -12.95 -7.41
C GLY A 341 -35.33 -13.85 -6.27
N ASP A 342 -34.45 -14.62 -5.63
CA ASP A 342 -34.84 -15.55 -4.55
C ASP A 342 -34.99 -14.89 -3.17
N ILE A 343 -34.96 -13.55 -3.07
CA ILE A 343 -34.95 -12.82 -1.79
C ILE A 343 -36.11 -13.20 -0.86
N GLU A 344 -37.30 -13.51 -1.40
CA GLU A 344 -38.47 -13.92 -0.60
C GLU A 344 -38.23 -15.25 0.15
N LYS A 345 -37.36 -16.13 -0.37
CA LYS A 345 -36.99 -17.40 0.26
C LYS A 345 -36.10 -17.22 1.50
N PHE A 346 -35.51 -16.03 1.69
CA PHE A 346 -34.60 -15.75 2.81
C PHE A 346 -35.32 -15.37 4.11
N ASN A 347 -36.64 -15.14 4.07
CA ASN A 347 -37.49 -14.77 5.21
C ASN A 347 -36.79 -13.77 6.16
N VAL A 348 -36.45 -12.61 5.61
CA VAL A 348 -35.71 -11.56 6.33
C VAL A 348 -36.64 -10.88 7.32
N ASP A 349 -36.37 -11.02 8.61
CA ASP A 349 -37.05 -10.28 9.67
C ASP A 349 -36.63 -8.80 9.63
N THR A 350 -37.56 -7.96 9.18
CA THR A 350 -37.40 -6.51 9.00
C THR A 350 -38.03 -5.71 10.14
N SER A 351 -38.44 -6.34 11.25
CA SER A 351 -39.06 -5.66 12.40
C SER A 351 -38.21 -4.51 12.95
N ALA A 352 -36.88 -4.68 13.00
CA ALA A 352 -35.94 -3.64 13.45
C ALA A 352 -35.86 -2.41 12.54
N LEU A 353 -36.45 -2.44 11.33
CA LEU A 353 -36.49 -1.28 10.43
C LEU A 353 -37.62 -0.30 10.75
N GLN A 354 -38.47 -0.53 11.76
CA GLN A 354 -39.60 0.38 12.06
C GLN A 354 -39.16 1.85 12.23
N GLY A 355 -38.05 2.11 12.94
CA GLY A 355 -37.51 3.47 13.09
C GLY A 355 -37.07 4.10 11.76
N LEU A 356 -36.44 3.31 10.89
CA LEU A 356 -36.03 3.73 9.55
C LEU A 356 -37.25 3.96 8.63
N ARG A 357 -38.25 3.06 8.71
CA ARG A 357 -39.50 3.14 7.94
C ARG A 357 -40.30 4.38 8.28
N LYS A 358 -40.31 4.81 9.55
CA LYS A 358 -40.94 6.07 9.97
C LYS A 358 -40.36 7.27 9.25
N ASN A 359 -39.03 7.34 9.09
CA ASN A 359 -38.37 8.42 8.35
C ASN A 359 -38.71 8.36 6.86
N ILE A 360 -38.64 7.17 6.27
CA ILE A 360 -38.99 6.94 4.86
C ILE A 360 -40.45 7.33 4.59
N SER A 361 -41.40 6.99 5.48
CA SER A 361 -42.82 7.36 5.32
C SER A 361 -43.08 8.86 5.41
N LEU A 362 -42.20 9.61 6.07
CA LEU A 362 -42.26 11.07 6.13
C LEU A 362 -41.58 11.74 4.92
N GLY A 363 -41.14 10.97 3.92
CA GLY A 363 -40.41 11.47 2.75
C GLY A 363 -38.98 11.92 3.06
N LYS A 364 -38.45 11.60 4.24
CA LYS A 364 -37.11 11.98 4.67
C LYS A 364 -36.14 10.82 4.48
N GLY A 365 -35.11 11.02 3.66
CA GLY A 365 -34.05 10.04 3.48
C GLY A 365 -33.17 9.91 4.73
N ALA A 366 -32.29 8.92 4.72
CA ALA A 366 -31.38 8.68 5.84
C ALA A 366 -30.05 8.08 5.38
N ILE A 367 -29.04 8.22 6.23
CA ILE A 367 -27.71 7.64 6.02
C ILE A 367 -27.60 6.36 6.84
N ILE A 368 -27.09 5.31 6.21
CA ILE A 368 -26.77 4.04 6.85
C ILE A 368 -25.26 3.86 6.81
N ILE A 369 -24.62 3.89 7.99
CA ILE A 369 -23.22 3.50 8.14
C ILE A 369 -23.20 2.02 8.56
N SER A 370 -22.94 1.13 7.60
CA SER A 370 -22.83 -0.32 7.84
C SER A 370 -21.38 -0.73 8.06
N ALA A 371 -21.16 -1.96 8.50
CA ALA A 371 -19.86 -2.62 8.47
C ALA A 371 -19.93 -3.87 7.56
N HIS A 372 -18.77 -4.47 7.26
CA HIS A 372 -18.67 -5.77 6.60
C HIS A 372 -19.00 -6.92 7.57
N ILE A 373 -20.06 -6.76 8.36
CA ILE A 373 -20.63 -7.77 9.23
C ILE A 373 -21.96 -8.22 8.63
N GLY A 374 -22.20 -9.53 8.59
CA GLY A 374 -23.44 -10.07 8.03
C GLY A 374 -23.58 -9.79 6.53
N ASN A 375 -24.81 -9.59 6.05
CA ASN A 375 -25.11 -9.46 4.63
C ASN A 375 -26.11 -8.32 4.32
N ILE A 376 -25.63 -7.08 4.41
CA ILE A 376 -26.39 -5.85 4.11
C ILE A 376 -27.02 -5.82 2.71
N GLU A 377 -26.52 -6.65 1.79
CA GLU A 377 -26.99 -6.69 0.40
C GLU A 377 -28.34 -7.39 0.24
N LEU A 378 -28.76 -8.18 1.23
CA LEU A 378 -30.13 -8.67 1.32
C LEU A 378 -31.10 -7.49 1.40
N LEU A 379 -30.81 -6.48 2.22
CA LEU A 379 -31.67 -5.28 2.30
C LEU A 379 -31.70 -4.52 0.97
N ARG A 380 -30.55 -4.37 0.31
CA ARG A 380 -30.52 -3.68 -1.00
C ARG A 380 -31.30 -4.44 -2.07
N SER A 381 -31.30 -5.77 -2.04
CA SER A 381 -32.11 -6.58 -2.95
C SER A 381 -33.62 -6.47 -2.69
N LEU A 382 -34.04 -6.06 -1.49
CA LEU A 382 -35.46 -5.76 -1.21
C LEU A 382 -35.99 -4.56 -2.01
N ASN A 383 -35.13 -3.73 -2.63
CA ASN A 383 -35.57 -2.71 -3.58
C ASN A 383 -36.41 -3.31 -4.74
N GLN A 384 -36.19 -4.58 -5.08
CA GLN A 384 -36.92 -5.31 -6.12
C GLN A 384 -38.21 -5.96 -5.59
N SER A 385 -38.41 -5.96 -4.27
CA SER A 385 -39.59 -6.53 -3.62
C SER A 385 -40.73 -5.50 -3.51
N LYS A 386 -41.95 -5.98 -3.19
CA LYS A 386 -43.13 -5.13 -2.98
C LYS A 386 -42.95 -4.03 -1.90
N GLN A 387 -41.90 -4.11 -1.08
CA GLN A 387 -41.63 -3.17 0.03
C GLN A 387 -40.94 -1.85 -0.40
N LYS A 388 -40.58 -1.65 -1.68
CA LYS A 388 -40.10 -0.38 -2.32
C LYS A 388 -39.27 0.57 -1.43
N ILE A 389 -38.28 0.05 -0.72
CA ILE A 389 -37.23 0.89 -0.13
C ILE A 389 -36.22 1.19 -1.25
N LYS A 390 -35.73 2.42 -1.41
CA LYS A 390 -34.67 2.75 -2.37
C LYS A 390 -33.34 2.94 -1.64
N MET A 391 -32.46 1.94 -1.74
CA MET A 391 -31.11 2.01 -1.16
C MET A 391 -30.04 2.27 -2.22
N ASN A 392 -29.22 3.28 -1.99
CA ASN A 392 -28.04 3.60 -2.78
C ASN A 392 -26.77 3.27 -2.02
N ALA A 393 -25.91 2.41 -2.55
CA ALA A 393 -24.66 2.03 -1.89
C ALA A 393 -23.47 2.77 -2.50
N ILE A 394 -22.62 3.38 -1.66
CA ILE A 394 -21.36 3.98 -2.09
C ILE A 394 -20.29 2.89 -2.19
N VAL A 395 -19.71 2.73 -3.37
CA VAL A 395 -18.76 1.65 -3.66
C VAL A 395 -17.48 2.20 -4.29
N TYR A 396 -16.33 1.76 -3.78
CA TYR A 396 -15.03 2.04 -4.38
C TYR A 396 -14.77 1.10 -5.57
N THR A 397 -14.61 1.68 -6.77
CA THR A 397 -14.64 0.98 -8.06
C THR A 397 -13.54 -0.06 -8.26
N GLN A 398 -12.39 0.05 -7.59
CA GLN A 398 -11.20 -0.76 -7.88
C GLN A 398 -11.19 -2.17 -7.27
N ASN A 399 -12.02 -2.46 -6.26
CA ASN A 399 -11.83 -3.65 -5.40
C ASN A 399 -12.73 -4.86 -5.74
N ALA A 400 -13.67 -4.77 -6.69
CA ALA A 400 -14.66 -5.82 -6.97
C ALA A 400 -15.11 -5.91 -8.46
N LEU A 401 -14.21 -5.65 -9.41
CA LEU A 401 -14.47 -5.69 -10.85
C LEU A 401 -14.95 -7.06 -11.37
N LYS A 402 -14.37 -8.20 -10.95
CA LYS A 402 -14.78 -9.51 -11.48
C LYS A 402 -16.14 -9.92 -10.91
N PHE A 403 -16.34 -9.72 -9.62
CA PHE A 403 -17.59 -10.00 -8.93
C PHE A 403 -18.74 -9.17 -9.50
N ASN A 404 -18.56 -7.84 -9.64
CA ASN A 404 -19.58 -6.96 -10.19
C ASN A 404 -19.94 -7.32 -11.64
N LYS A 405 -18.97 -7.79 -12.45
CA LYS A 405 -19.24 -8.31 -13.79
C LYS A 405 -20.18 -9.52 -13.76
N ILE A 406 -19.96 -10.47 -12.86
CA ILE A 406 -20.85 -11.63 -12.70
C ILE A 406 -22.23 -11.18 -12.20
N MET A 407 -22.30 -10.31 -11.21
CA MET A 407 -23.59 -9.83 -10.70
C MET A 407 -24.42 -9.09 -11.76
N LYS A 408 -23.78 -8.30 -12.65
CA LYS A 408 -24.44 -7.67 -13.80
C LYS A 408 -25.01 -8.68 -14.79
N LEU A 409 -24.35 -9.83 -14.97
CA LEU A 409 -24.86 -10.91 -15.83
C LEU A 409 -26.07 -11.62 -15.21
N ILE A 410 -26.11 -11.71 -13.88
CA ILE A 410 -27.22 -12.32 -13.13
C ILE A 410 -28.42 -11.38 -13.12
N ASN A 411 -28.19 -10.11 -12.82
CA ASN A 411 -29.21 -9.09 -12.76
C ASN A 411 -28.65 -7.76 -13.30
N PRO A 412 -29.12 -7.27 -14.46
CA PRO A 412 -28.68 -6.00 -15.02
C PRO A 412 -28.86 -4.83 -14.04
N ASP A 413 -29.91 -4.87 -13.21
CA ASP A 413 -30.22 -3.85 -12.21
C ASP A 413 -29.36 -3.93 -10.95
N PHE A 414 -28.44 -4.90 -10.83
CA PHE A 414 -27.52 -4.97 -9.70
C PHE A 414 -26.74 -3.68 -9.50
N SER A 415 -26.41 -3.00 -10.60
CA SER A 415 -25.64 -1.75 -10.58
C SER A 415 -26.51 -0.50 -10.43
N THR A 416 -27.83 -0.67 -10.53
CA THR A 416 -28.79 0.39 -10.22
C THR A 416 -28.63 0.76 -8.75
N ASN A 417 -28.52 2.06 -8.48
CA ASN A 417 -28.27 2.61 -7.15
C ASN A 417 -26.90 2.25 -6.54
N LEU A 418 -25.87 2.04 -7.37
CA LEU A 418 -24.47 2.07 -6.93
C LEU A 418 -23.83 3.42 -7.27
N ILE A 419 -23.40 4.15 -6.24
CA ILE A 419 -22.67 5.41 -6.40
C ILE A 419 -21.18 5.07 -6.40
N HIS A 420 -20.56 5.14 -7.57
CA HIS A 420 -19.14 4.85 -7.76
C HIS A 420 -18.29 6.07 -7.40
N THR A 421 -17.39 5.91 -6.44
CA THR A 421 -16.52 7.01 -6.00
C THR A 421 -15.08 6.55 -5.91
N ASN A 422 -14.17 7.23 -6.61
CA ASN A 422 -12.73 7.07 -6.42
C ASN A 422 -12.23 8.00 -5.29
N GLU A 423 -12.80 9.20 -5.23
CA GLU A 423 -12.60 10.22 -4.20
C GLU A 423 -13.93 10.93 -3.92
N PHE A 424 -14.13 11.41 -2.70
CA PHE A 424 -15.32 12.18 -2.34
C PHE A 424 -15.11 13.65 -2.68
N ASN A 425 -15.77 14.12 -3.74
CA ASN A 425 -15.77 15.51 -4.18
C ASN A 425 -17.13 16.19 -3.92
N MET A 426 -17.22 17.50 -4.18
CA MET A 426 -18.46 18.28 -4.01
C MET A 426 -19.63 17.72 -4.84
N GLU A 427 -19.35 17.25 -6.07
CA GLU A 427 -20.35 16.64 -6.95
C GLU A 427 -20.99 15.39 -6.32
N THR A 428 -20.16 14.51 -5.73
CA THR A 428 -20.63 13.32 -5.02
C THR A 428 -21.49 13.72 -3.81
N ALA A 429 -21.08 14.73 -3.05
CA ALA A 429 -21.84 15.22 -1.90
C ALA A 429 -23.20 15.79 -2.31
N LEU A 430 -23.27 16.57 -3.40
CA LEU A 430 -24.52 17.12 -3.95
C LEU A 430 -25.46 16.01 -4.45
N LEU A 431 -24.92 15.02 -5.18
CA LEU A 431 -25.70 13.86 -5.62
C LEU A 431 -26.31 13.10 -4.44
N ILE A 432 -25.51 12.89 -3.39
CA ILE A 432 -25.97 12.21 -2.18
C ILE A 432 -27.05 13.03 -1.46
N SER A 433 -26.86 14.34 -1.31
CA SER A 433 -27.86 15.24 -0.71
C SER A 433 -29.20 15.16 -1.44
N LYS A 434 -29.17 15.28 -2.78
CA LYS A 434 -30.37 15.20 -3.62
C LYS A 434 -31.12 13.88 -3.44
N LYS A 435 -30.40 12.77 -3.33
CA LYS A 435 -31.02 11.44 -3.10
C LYS A 435 -31.66 11.34 -1.72
N ILE A 436 -31.03 11.89 -0.69
CA ILE A 436 -31.61 11.93 0.66
C ILE A 436 -32.87 12.80 0.70
N GLU A 437 -32.85 13.96 0.02
CA GLU A 437 -34.02 14.84 -0.12
C GLU A 437 -35.18 14.15 -0.86
N GLN A 438 -34.89 13.22 -1.76
CA GLN A 438 -35.87 12.38 -2.45
C GLN A 438 -36.39 11.21 -1.60
N GLY A 439 -36.04 11.15 -0.31
CA GLY A 439 -36.45 10.07 0.58
C GLY A 439 -35.63 8.78 0.43
N GLU A 440 -34.54 8.80 -0.34
CA GLU A 440 -33.71 7.61 -0.58
C GLU A 440 -32.70 7.38 0.56
N LEU A 441 -32.30 6.13 0.74
CA LEU A 441 -31.31 5.73 1.73
C LEU A 441 -29.92 5.67 1.10
N ILE A 442 -28.91 6.11 1.85
CA ILE A 442 -27.51 6.11 1.43
C ILE A 442 -26.72 5.17 2.33
N VAL A 443 -26.15 4.11 1.77
CA VAL A 443 -25.38 3.09 2.49
C VAL A 443 -23.89 3.33 2.28
N ILE A 444 -23.14 3.44 3.37
CA ILE A 444 -21.69 3.66 3.40
C ILE A 444 -21.05 2.67 4.37
N MET A 445 -19.88 2.12 4.03
CA MET A 445 -19.15 1.22 4.92
C MET A 445 -18.21 1.99 5.86
N GLY A 446 -18.31 1.76 7.16
CA GLY A 446 -17.58 2.46 8.23
C GLY A 446 -16.41 1.70 8.85
N ASP A 447 -16.09 0.49 8.41
CA ASP A 447 -15.12 -0.41 9.07
C ASP A 447 -13.84 -0.68 8.27
N ARG A 448 -13.61 -0.02 7.13
CA ARG A 448 -12.39 -0.19 6.32
C ARG A 448 -11.83 1.13 5.78
N ILE A 449 -10.50 1.30 5.89
CA ILE A 449 -9.78 2.52 5.47
C ILE A 449 -9.42 2.46 3.98
N PRO A 450 -9.99 3.30 3.11
CA PRO A 450 -9.72 3.27 1.68
C PRO A 450 -8.28 3.69 1.34
N LYS A 451 -7.79 3.27 0.17
CA LYS A 451 -6.42 3.53 -0.30
C LYS A 451 -6.09 5.03 -0.42
N SER A 452 -7.07 5.83 -0.82
CA SER A 452 -6.96 7.28 -1.05
C SER A 452 -6.86 8.12 0.22
N ASN A 453 -7.33 7.62 1.37
CA ASN A 453 -7.44 8.40 2.62
C ASN A 453 -6.72 7.74 3.81
N GLN A 454 -5.48 7.31 3.61
CA GLN A 454 -4.71 6.65 4.69
C GLN A 454 -4.35 7.59 5.85
N ASP A 455 -4.22 8.88 5.57
CA ASP A 455 -3.87 9.89 6.58
C ASP A 455 -5.11 10.45 7.31
N ARG A 456 -6.32 10.06 6.89
CA ARG A 456 -7.59 10.51 7.48
C ARG A 456 -8.26 9.37 8.26
N VAL A 457 -7.56 8.89 9.27
CA VAL A 457 -8.05 7.87 10.22
C VAL A 457 -8.22 8.48 11.59
N TYR A 458 -9.10 7.90 12.39
CA TYR A 458 -9.18 8.21 13.81
C TYR A 458 -8.94 6.92 14.61
N GLN A 459 -8.39 7.08 15.81
CA GLN A 459 -8.04 5.99 16.71
C GLN A 459 -9.04 5.93 17.84
N GLU A 460 -9.64 4.75 18.04
CA GLU A 460 -10.58 4.51 19.14
C GLU A 460 -10.40 3.11 19.69
N THR A 461 -10.79 2.93 20.95
CA THR A 461 -10.86 1.62 21.58
C THR A 461 -12.07 0.85 21.05
N PHE A 462 -11.84 -0.37 20.59
CA PHE A 462 -12.87 -1.29 20.09
C PHE A 462 -12.57 -2.70 20.61
N LEU A 463 -13.52 -3.35 21.29
CA LEU A 463 -13.29 -4.67 21.91
C LEU A 463 -12.02 -4.70 22.79
N GLY A 464 -11.77 -3.61 23.53
CA GLY A 464 -10.64 -3.47 24.45
C GLY A 464 -9.28 -3.24 23.79
N GLN A 465 -9.19 -3.02 22.47
CA GLN A 465 -7.94 -2.68 21.79
C GLN A 465 -8.06 -1.44 20.92
N LEU A 466 -6.95 -0.70 20.76
CA LEU A 466 -6.91 0.46 19.89
C LEU A 466 -7.02 0.04 18.42
N ALA A 467 -7.94 0.64 17.67
CA ALA A 467 -8.18 0.37 16.26
C ALA A 467 -8.22 1.67 15.43
N ASN A 468 -7.84 1.57 14.17
CA ASN A 468 -7.95 2.68 13.22
C ASN A 468 -9.24 2.55 12.40
N PHE A 469 -10.09 3.56 12.45
CA PHE A 469 -11.32 3.63 11.66
C PHE A 469 -11.23 4.74 10.59
N PRO A 470 -11.96 4.61 9.46
CA PRO A 470 -11.99 5.64 8.43
C PRO A 470 -12.79 6.87 8.89
N SER A 471 -12.22 8.08 8.80
CA SER A 471 -12.98 9.30 9.15
C SER A 471 -14.03 9.71 8.11
N GLY A 472 -13.84 9.32 6.85
CA GLY A 472 -14.65 9.76 5.71
C GLY A 472 -16.17 9.57 5.88
N PRO A 473 -16.66 8.36 6.21
CA PRO A 473 -18.10 8.10 6.40
C PRO A 473 -18.75 9.01 7.45
N PHE A 474 -18.07 9.25 8.57
CA PHE A 474 -18.57 10.05 9.69
C PHE A 474 -18.58 11.55 9.38
N ILE A 475 -17.53 12.03 8.71
CA ILE A 475 -17.45 13.42 8.24
C ILE A 475 -18.56 13.69 7.23
N LEU A 476 -18.76 12.80 6.27
CA LEU A 476 -19.79 12.93 5.25
C LEU A 476 -21.18 12.94 5.89
N ALA A 477 -21.45 12.01 6.81
CA ALA A 477 -22.73 11.97 7.52
C ALA A 477 -23.01 13.25 8.32
N SER A 478 -21.98 13.85 8.95
CA SER A 478 -22.12 15.12 9.68
C SER A 478 -22.39 16.33 8.77
N ILE A 479 -21.90 16.32 7.53
CA ILE A 479 -22.11 17.40 6.56
C ILE A 479 -23.53 17.35 5.99
N LEU A 480 -24.03 16.15 5.69
CA LEU A 480 -25.33 15.93 5.04
C LEU A 480 -26.54 16.22 5.94
N LYS A 481 -26.31 16.50 7.23
CA LYS A 481 -27.34 16.86 8.22
C LYS A 481 -28.62 16.03 8.11
N SER A 482 -28.44 14.72 8.07
CA SER A 482 -29.51 13.74 7.96
C SER A 482 -29.41 12.72 9.09
N PRO A 483 -30.51 12.05 9.49
CA PRO A 483 -30.45 11.02 10.50
C PRO A 483 -29.54 9.88 10.04
N VAL A 484 -28.75 9.36 10.98
CA VAL A 484 -27.76 8.31 10.67
C VAL A 484 -28.10 7.06 11.47
N PHE A 485 -28.07 5.91 10.82
CA PHE A 485 -28.30 4.61 11.42
C PHE A 485 -27.12 3.69 11.16
N PHE A 486 -26.84 2.80 12.11
CA PHE A 486 -26.07 1.59 11.84
C PHE A 486 -27.06 0.50 11.51
N THR A 487 -26.96 -0.07 10.31
CA THR A 487 -27.86 -1.15 9.87
C THR A 487 -27.06 -2.27 9.23
N THR A 488 -27.38 -3.52 9.59
CA THR A 488 -26.83 -4.74 8.99
C THR A 488 -27.86 -5.87 9.03
N VAL A 489 -27.59 -6.98 8.32
CA VAL A 489 -28.41 -8.20 8.34
C VAL A 489 -27.58 -9.36 8.84
N LEU A 490 -28.01 -9.97 9.93
CA LEU A 490 -27.29 -11.04 10.62
C LEU A 490 -28.05 -12.36 10.47
N PHE A 491 -27.32 -13.45 10.28
CA PHE A 491 -27.92 -14.77 10.14
C PHE A 491 -27.88 -15.54 11.47
N LYS A 492 -29.03 -16.00 11.96
CA LYS A 492 -29.14 -16.82 13.18
C LYS A 492 -30.30 -17.80 13.05
N ASP A 493 -30.12 -19.04 13.51
CA ASP A 493 -31.22 -20.02 13.61
C ASP A 493 -32.02 -20.20 12.30
N ARG A 494 -31.30 -20.23 11.17
CA ARG A 494 -31.85 -20.31 9.79
C ARG A 494 -32.69 -19.11 9.34
N LYS A 495 -32.66 -18.00 10.08
CA LYS A 495 -33.34 -16.75 9.74
C LYS A 495 -32.34 -15.60 9.57
N TYR A 496 -32.65 -14.66 8.70
CA TYR A 496 -31.93 -13.40 8.60
C TYR A 496 -32.69 -12.35 9.40
N THR A 497 -32.01 -11.65 10.29
CA THR A 497 -32.59 -10.60 11.11
C THR A 497 -31.86 -9.30 10.85
N VAL A 498 -32.62 -8.24 10.60
CA VAL A 498 -32.07 -6.89 10.50
C VAL A 498 -31.69 -6.41 11.90
N PHE A 499 -30.49 -5.86 12.04
CA PHE A 499 -30.10 -5.07 13.18
C PHE A 499 -30.02 -3.62 12.73
N SER A 500 -30.71 -2.71 13.43
CA SER A 500 -30.70 -1.28 13.12
C SER A 500 -30.73 -0.46 14.40
N GLU A 501 -29.77 0.43 14.59
CA GLU A 501 -29.72 1.38 15.70
C GLU A 501 -29.49 2.80 15.16
N ALA A 502 -30.16 3.81 15.73
CA ALA A 502 -29.90 5.20 15.40
C ALA A 502 -28.54 5.62 15.99
N LEU A 503 -27.68 6.18 15.16
CA LEU A 503 -26.40 6.76 15.58
C LEU A 503 -26.53 8.23 15.93
N ILE A 504 -27.45 8.93 15.28
CA ILE A 504 -27.83 10.31 15.61
C ILE A 504 -29.25 10.54 15.09
N SER A 505 -30.08 11.20 15.90
CA SER A 505 -31.46 11.53 15.56
C SER A 505 -31.59 12.84 14.76
N ASP A 506 -32.73 13.04 14.10
CA ASP A 506 -33.06 14.31 13.41
C ASP A 506 -32.89 15.54 14.30
N LYS A 507 -33.23 15.41 15.59
CA LYS A 507 -33.12 16.50 16.56
C LYS A 507 -31.65 16.86 16.81
N GLU A 508 -30.84 15.87 17.19
CA GLU A 508 -29.42 16.05 17.48
C GLU A 508 -28.62 16.55 16.27
N VAL A 509 -29.01 16.15 15.06
CA VAL A 509 -28.36 16.62 13.82
C VAL A 509 -28.49 18.14 13.65
N ASN A 510 -29.63 18.70 14.06
CA ASN A 510 -29.90 20.14 13.94
C ASN A 510 -29.33 20.95 15.10
N GLU A 511 -29.28 20.37 16.31
CA GLU A 511 -28.82 21.05 17.53
C GLU A 511 -27.30 21.06 17.67
N LEU A 512 -26.61 19.99 17.24
CA LEU A 512 -25.18 19.85 17.45
C LEU A 512 -24.36 20.56 16.38
N ASN A 513 -23.22 21.14 16.76
CA ASN A 513 -22.22 21.62 15.81
C ASN A 513 -21.58 20.44 15.05
N ARG A 514 -20.85 20.73 13.96
CA ARG A 514 -20.26 19.71 13.08
C ARG A 514 -19.34 18.73 13.81
N ASN A 515 -18.48 19.23 14.70
CA ASN A 515 -17.49 18.39 15.40
C ASN A 515 -18.17 17.45 16.39
N ASN A 516 -19.14 17.98 17.16
CA ASN A 516 -19.92 17.18 18.11
C ASN A 516 -20.75 16.11 17.39
N ARG A 517 -21.33 16.41 16.22
CA ARG A 517 -22.02 15.40 15.39
C ARG A 517 -21.09 14.25 15.00
N ILE A 518 -19.87 14.56 14.55
CA ILE A 518 -18.90 13.53 14.14
C ILE A 518 -18.61 12.61 15.33
N GLU A 519 -18.38 13.18 16.51
CA GLU A 519 -18.05 12.44 17.72
C GLU A 519 -19.20 11.54 18.18
N VAL A 520 -20.44 12.06 18.21
CA VAL A 520 -21.64 11.29 18.56
C VAL A 520 -21.86 10.12 17.60
N ILE A 521 -21.85 10.39 16.27
CA ILE A 521 -22.05 9.33 15.26
C ILE A 521 -20.96 8.26 15.40
N LYS A 522 -19.70 8.68 15.59
CA LYS A 522 -18.54 7.79 15.77
C LYS A 522 -18.70 6.87 16.98
N ASN A 523 -18.97 7.44 18.15
CA ASN A 523 -19.07 6.68 19.40
C ASN A 523 -20.22 5.67 19.33
N ASN A 524 -21.38 6.10 18.84
CA ASN A 524 -22.55 5.24 18.69
C ASN A 524 -22.29 4.13 17.66
N TYR A 525 -21.57 4.42 16.57
CA TYR A 525 -21.21 3.42 15.56
C TYR A 525 -20.33 2.32 16.15
N ILE A 526 -19.30 2.69 16.92
CA ILE A 526 -18.38 1.73 17.54
C ILE A 526 -19.15 0.83 18.50
N GLN A 527 -20.02 1.40 19.34
CA GLN A 527 -20.87 0.64 20.25
C GLN A 527 -21.80 -0.32 19.51
N ALA A 528 -22.48 0.14 18.44
CA ALA A 528 -23.38 -0.69 17.65
C ALA A 528 -22.64 -1.85 16.95
N LEU A 529 -21.47 -1.57 16.37
CA LEU A 529 -20.60 -2.59 15.76
C LEU A 529 -20.10 -3.58 16.81
N GLU A 530 -19.71 -3.09 17.99
CA GLU A 530 -19.23 -3.92 19.09
C GLU A 530 -20.30 -4.90 19.56
N LYS A 531 -21.53 -4.42 19.84
CA LYS A 531 -22.68 -5.27 20.16
C LYS A 531 -22.86 -6.40 19.13
N CYS A 532 -22.77 -6.08 17.85
CA CYS A 532 -22.92 -7.06 16.78
C CYS A 532 -21.76 -8.08 16.74
N CYS A 533 -20.52 -7.61 16.87
CA CYS A 533 -19.34 -8.48 16.91
C CYS A 533 -19.33 -9.41 18.13
N LEU A 534 -19.80 -8.94 19.29
CA LEU A 534 -19.92 -9.76 20.49
C LEU A 534 -20.99 -10.84 20.37
N LYS A 535 -22.14 -10.49 19.76
CA LYS A 535 -23.27 -11.42 19.60
C LYS A 535 -23.06 -12.39 18.43
N TYR A 536 -22.40 -11.95 17.35
CA TYR A 536 -22.21 -12.71 16.10
C TYR A 536 -20.76 -12.63 15.58
N PRO A 537 -19.76 -13.07 16.37
CA PRO A 537 -18.35 -12.88 16.06
C PRO A 537 -17.93 -13.50 14.71
N HIS A 538 -18.51 -14.65 14.34
CA HIS A 538 -18.18 -15.31 13.07
C HIS A 538 -18.80 -14.67 11.83
N GLN A 539 -19.50 -13.54 11.96
CA GLN A 539 -20.15 -12.85 10.85
C GLN A 539 -19.47 -11.53 10.49
N TRP A 540 -18.48 -11.07 11.26
CA TRP A 540 -17.67 -9.92 10.85
C TRP A 540 -16.57 -10.36 9.90
N PHE A 541 -16.71 -9.99 8.62
CA PHE A 541 -15.86 -10.44 7.53
C PHE A 541 -14.63 -9.54 7.35
N ASN A 542 -13.99 -9.16 8.45
CA ASN A 542 -12.75 -8.40 8.44
C ASN A 542 -11.54 -9.34 8.55
N PHE A 543 -11.05 -9.80 7.40
CA PHE A 543 -9.91 -10.71 7.31
C PHE A 543 -8.55 -10.00 7.25
N PHE A 544 -8.51 -8.71 7.59
CA PHE A 544 -7.32 -7.86 7.48
C PHE A 544 -6.81 -7.41 8.86
N SER A 545 -5.61 -6.84 8.90
CA SER A 545 -5.08 -6.22 10.11
C SER A 545 -5.90 -4.96 10.40
N PHE A 546 -6.73 -5.00 11.43
CA PHE A 546 -7.62 -3.89 11.81
C PHE A 546 -7.07 -3.04 12.97
N TRP A 547 -6.46 -3.72 13.94
CA TRP A 547 -5.91 -3.11 15.15
C TRP A 547 -4.71 -2.21 14.87
N ALA A 548 -4.60 -1.13 15.63
CA ALA A 548 -3.45 -0.25 15.61
C ALA A 548 -2.20 -1.02 16.09
N LYS A 549 -1.09 -0.82 15.39
CA LYS A 549 0.20 -1.43 15.75
C LYS A 549 1.12 -0.35 16.28
N ASN A 550 1.86 -0.69 17.33
CA ASN A 550 2.96 0.13 17.82
C ASN A 550 4.08 0.22 16.77
N ASN A 551 4.96 1.22 16.89
CA ASN A 551 6.12 1.47 16.00
C ASN A 551 7.06 0.25 15.79
N LYS A 552 6.91 -0.82 16.58
CA LYS A 552 7.63 -2.10 16.47
C LYS A 552 6.84 -3.23 15.80
N GLY A 553 5.65 -2.95 15.25
CA GLY A 553 4.79 -3.94 14.59
C GLY A 553 4.06 -4.92 15.52
N LYS A 554 4.12 -4.69 16.84
CA LYS A 554 3.31 -5.41 17.85
C LYS A 554 1.96 -4.72 18.02
N TYR A 555 0.91 -5.48 18.33
CA TYR A 555 -0.36 -4.92 18.77
C TYR A 555 -0.10 -4.04 20.00
N LEU A 556 -0.75 -2.88 20.05
CA LEU A 556 -0.79 -2.07 21.26
C LEU A 556 -1.58 -2.88 22.31
N GLU A 557 -0.91 -3.22 23.42
CA GLU A 557 -1.56 -3.78 24.61
C GLU A 557 -2.46 -2.74 25.26
#